data_AF-A0A6A5FDZ6-F1
#
_entry.id   AF-A0A6A5FDZ6-F1
#
_cell.length_a   1.000
_cell.length_b   1.000
_cell.length_c   1.000
_cell.angle_alpha   90.00
_cell.angle_beta   90.00
_cell.angle_gamma   90.00
#
_symmetry.space_group_name_H-M   'P 1'
#
loop_
_entity.id
_entity.type
_entity.pdbx_description
1 polymer ?
#
loop_
_entity_poly.entity_id
_entity_poly.type
_entity_poly.pdbx_seq_one_letter_code
_entity_poly.pdbx_strand_id
1 'polypeptide(L)'
;MESAIGVLVTQFKAYAGSDGSSDTLSRDEFHRLVTSELRNFIKNAADPAAIDQLMSSLDKNNDGELNFLEFWLLIGHLASKHGGRSAVAEIVSCLLFSCPNDMESAIKTVVTTFLNSSSGKENLNGSGFQKLVKKKLGGLMQDADRASAVKEMQQGLDVNNDGKVSFQEYLTLIGYLANSLSESKTGSSANAS
;
A
#
# COMPACT_ATOMS: atom_id res chain seq x y z
N MET A 1 -0.45 -5.30 -10.16
CA MET A 1 -0.99 -4.23 -9.29
C MET A 1 -2.03 -4.81 -8.35
N GLU A 2 -3.13 -5.37 -8.85
CA GLU A 2 -4.17 -6.01 -8.02
C GLU A 2 -3.60 -7.12 -7.12
N SER A 3 -2.80 -8.02 -7.69
CA SER A 3 -2.08 -9.04 -6.92
C SER A 3 -1.17 -8.43 -5.84
N ALA A 4 -0.55 -7.28 -6.08
CA ALA A 4 0.29 -6.63 -5.07
C ALA A 4 -0.55 -6.06 -3.91
N ILE A 5 -1.70 -5.43 -4.22
CA ILE A 5 -2.65 -5.00 -3.19
C ILE A 5 -3.14 -6.20 -2.38
N GLY A 6 -3.49 -7.29 -3.07
CA GLY A 6 -3.89 -8.54 -2.43
C GLY A 6 -2.81 -9.15 -1.53
N VAL A 7 -1.53 -9.10 -1.93
CA VAL A 7 -0.40 -9.55 -1.10
C VAL A 7 -0.25 -8.70 0.14
N LEU A 8 -0.36 -7.36 0.05
CA LEU A 8 -0.28 -6.48 1.22
C LEU A 8 -1.37 -6.80 2.25
N VAL A 9 -2.61 -6.98 1.79
CA VAL A 9 -3.74 -7.36 2.63
C VAL A 9 -3.57 -8.77 3.22
N THR A 10 -3.15 -9.73 2.39
CA THR A 10 -2.99 -11.13 2.82
C THR A 10 -1.90 -11.25 3.87
N GLN A 11 -0.74 -10.61 3.65
CA GLN A 11 0.34 -10.64 4.62
C GLN A 11 -0.04 -9.87 5.89
N PHE A 12 -0.71 -8.72 5.82
CA PHE A 12 -1.23 -8.06 7.02
C PHE A 12 -2.08 -9.04 7.87
N LYS A 13 -3.07 -9.70 7.25
CA LYS A 13 -3.94 -10.67 7.94
C LYS A 13 -3.20 -11.90 8.44
N ALA A 14 -2.15 -12.35 7.73
CA ALA A 14 -1.36 -13.50 8.14
C ALA A 14 -0.59 -13.26 9.44
N TYR A 15 -0.16 -12.02 9.70
CA TYR A 15 0.50 -11.65 10.96
C TYR A 15 -0.51 -11.28 12.06
N ALA A 16 -1.62 -10.62 11.72
CA ALA A 16 -2.71 -10.22 12.63
C ALA A 16 -3.49 -11.38 13.28
N GLY A 17 -3.28 -12.63 12.84
CA GLY A 17 -4.10 -13.75 13.34
C GLY A 17 -3.62 -14.40 14.63
N SER A 18 -2.49 -13.98 15.21
CA SER A 18 -1.77 -14.78 16.21
C SER A 18 -2.34 -14.63 17.63
N ASP A 19 -2.95 -13.49 17.93
CA ASP A 19 -3.59 -13.20 19.23
C ASP A 19 -5.13 -13.36 19.21
N GLY A 20 -5.70 -13.69 18.05
CA GLY A 20 -7.13 -13.95 17.86
C GLY A 20 -7.87 -12.86 17.06
N SER A 21 -7.24 -11.73 16.72
CA SER A 21 -7.84 -10.63 15.96
C SER A 21 -7.23 -10.43 14.57
N SER A 22 -7.73 -11.10 13.52
CA SER A 22 -7.18 -10.97 12.15
C SER A 22 -7.38 -9.59 11.45
N ASP A 23 -7.89 -8.60 12.18
CA ASP A 23 -8.24 -7.28 11.67
C ASP A 23 -7.29 -6.19 12.17
N THR A 24 -6.50 -6.46 13.21
CA THR A 24 -5.54 -5.54 13.83
C THR A 24 -4.21 -6.24 14.06
N LEU A 25 -3.11 -5.50 14.03
CA LEU A 25 -1.80 -6.00 14.45
C LEU A 25 -1.53 -5.54 15.87
N SER A 26 -1.35 -6.49 16.78
CA SER A 26 -0.77 -6.15 18.08
C SER A 26 0.71 -5.78 17.95
N ARG A 27 1.30 -5.25 19.02
CA ARG A 27 2.70 -4.83 19.04
C ARG A 27 3.66 -5.93 18.61
N ASP A 28 3.48 -7.12 19.16
CA ASP A 28 4.36 -8.26 18.85
C ASP A 28 4.19 -8.74 17.41
N GLU A 29 2.96 -8.72 16.89
CA GLU A 29 2.66 -9.06 15.50
C GLU A 29 3.26 -8.06 14.52
N PHE A 30 3.12 -6.76 14.82
CA PHE A 30 3.74 -5.70 14.03
C PHE A 30 5.26 -5.82 14.02
N HIS A 31 5.88 -6.13 15.17
CA HIS A 31 7.33 -6.35 15.24
C HIS A 31 7.77 -7.54 14.39
N ARG A 32 7.05 -8.68 14.44
CA ARG A 32 7.33 -9.84 13.58
C ARG A 32 7.17 -9.50 12.09
N LEU A 33 6.14 -8.76 11.73
CA LEU A 33 5.90 -8.32 10.36
C LEU A 33 7.04 -7.44 9.86
N VAL A 34 7.43 -6.42 10.62
CA VAL A 34 8.50 -5.48 10.22
C VAL A 34 9.84 -6.21 10.05
N THR A 35 10.21 -7.05 11.01
CA THR A 35 11.46 -7.82 10.98
C THR A 35 11.52 -8.86 9.87
N SER A 36 10.38 -9.43 9.49
CA SER A 36 10.29 -10.46 8.46
C SER A 36 10.13 -9.85 7.06
N GLU A 37 9.10 -9.02 6.88
CA GLU A 37 8.64 -8.55 5.58
C GLU A 37 9.28 -7.24 5.12
N LEU A 38 9.62 -6.33 6.04
CA LEU A 38 10.02 -4.94 5.73
C LEU A 38 11.45 -4.58 6.14
N ARG A 39 12.25 -5.58 6.51
CA ARG A 39 13.59 -5.39 7.08
C ARG A 39 14.55 -4.60 6.18
N ASN A 40 14.39 -4.64 4.86
CA ASN A 40 15.28 -3.91 3.96
C ASN A 40 14.83 -2.46 3.78
N PHE A 41 13.57 -2.14 4.10
CA PHE A 41 12.99 -0.80 3.96
C PHE A 41 13.12 0.02 5.24
N ILE A 42 13.14 -0.65 6.40
CA ILE A 42 13.26 -0.04 7.71
C ILE A 42 14.67 -0.32 8.25
N LYS A 43 15.56 0.68 8.19
CA LYS A 43 16.98 0.56 8.57
C LYS A 43 17.21 0.05 10.00
N ASN A 44 16.28 0.34 10.91
CA ASN A 44 16.34 -0.05 12.32
C ASN A 44 15.32 -1.15 12.65
N ALA A 45 14.94 -1.99 11.68
CA ALA A 45 13.98 -3.07 11.89
C ALA A 45 14.46 -4.12 12.93
N ALA A 46 15.72 -4.08 13.37
CA ALA A 46 16.23 -4.95 14.42
C ALA A 46 16.24 -4.28 15.82
N ASP A 47 15.87 -2.99 15.93
CA ASP A 47 15.81 -2.25 17.18
C ASP A 47 14.35 -2.20 17.68
N PRO A 48 14.01 -2.94 18.76
CA PRO A 48 12.65 -2.96 19.30
C PRO A 48 12.15 -1.57 19.71
N ALA A 49 13.03 -0.70 20.25
CA ALA A 49 12.62 0.63 20.68
C ALA A 49 12.24 1.52 19.48
N ALA A 50 12.94 1.36 18.35
CA ALA A 50 12.61 2.07 17.11
C ALA A 50 11.28 1.56 16.52
N ILE A 51 11.00 0.26 16.60
CA ILE A 51 9.73 -0.33 16.15
C ILE A 51 8.57 0.13 17.05
N ASP A 52 8.76 0.18 18.36
CA ASP A 52 7.75 0.67 19.31
C ASP A 52 7.39 2.13 19.05
N GLN A 53 8.40 2.98 18.79
CA GLN A 53 8.18 4.36 18.40
C GLN A 53 7.45 4.47 17.06
N LEU A 54 7.81 3.63 16.10
CA LEU A 54 7.13 3.58 14.81
C LEU A 54 5.65 3.19 14.98
N MET A 55 5.36 2.14 15.75
CA MET A 55 3.99 1.72 16.06
C MET A 55 3.20 2.86 16.70
N SER A 56 3.74 3.48 17.75
CA SER A 56 3.08 4.60 18.43
C SER A 56 2.83 5.80 17.51
N SER A 57 3.64 5.99 16.47
CA SER A 57 3.41 7.07 15.49
C SER A 57 2.28 6.75 14.49
N LEU A 58 2.00 5.46 14.28
CA LEU A 58 1.01 4.95 13.32
C LEU A 58 -0.35 4.75 13.97
N ASP A 59 -0.39 4.28 15.21
CA ASP A 59 -1.59 4.11 16.04
C ASP A 59 -2.25 5.48 16.28
N LYS A 60 -3.29 5.80 15.49
CA LYS A 60 -3.96 7.10 15.52
C LYS A 60 -5.10 7.13 16.50
N ASN A 61 -5.78 6.00 16.68
CA ASN A 61 -6.88 5.88 17.62
C ASN A 61 -6.39 5.62 19.06
N ASN A 62 -5.08 5.35 19.26
CA ASN A 62 -4.43 5.03 20.52
C ASN A 62 -5.04 3.80 21.21
N ASP A 63 -5.46 2.80 20.42
CA ASP A 63 -5.98 1.54 20.95
C ASP A 63 -4.86 0.53 21.29
N GLY A 64 -3.62 0.83 20.91
CA GLY A 64 -2.46 -0.03 21.16
C GLY A 64 -2.27 -1.13 20.12
N GLU A 65 -3.06 -1.13 19.05
CA GLU A 65 -2.98 -2.02 17.90
C GLU A 65 -2.90 -1.19 16.61
N LEU A 66 -2.71 -1.85 15.46
CA LEU A 66 -2.76 -1.19 14.15
C LEU A 66 -3.82 -1.84 13.28
N ASN A 67 -4.88 -1.11 12.97
CA ASN A 67 -5.78 -1.52 11.92
C ASN A 67 -5.12 -1.37 10.53
N PHE A 68 -5.76 -1.90 9.49
CA PHE A 68 -5.18 -1.88 8.15
C PHE A 68 -4.90 -0.46 7.62
N LEU A 69 -5.72 0.53 7.94
CA LEU A 69 -5.50 1.92 7.52
C LEU A 69 -4.26 2.52 8.18
N GLU A 70 -4.07 2.28 9.47
CA GLU A 70 -2.88 2.74 10.22
C GLU A 70 -1.61 2.07 9.71
N PHE A 71 -1.67 0.77 9.44
CA PHE A 71 -0.59 0.06 8.76
C PHE A 71 -0.34 0.60 7.35
N TRP A 72 -1.38 0.94 6.59
CA TRP A 72 -1.25 1.51 5.25
C TRP A 72 -0.46 2.84 5.24
N LEU A 73 -0.52 3.63 6.32
CA LEU A 73 0.29 4.85 6.45
C LEU A 73 1.80 4.54 6.41
N LEU A 74 2.23 3.43 7.03
CA LEU A 74 3.62 2.97 6.93
C LEU A 74 3.97 2.63 5.49
N ILE A 75 3.12 1.85 4.81
CA ILE A 75 3.34 1.47 3.41
C ILE A 75 3.44 2.71 2.52
N GLY A 76 2.56 3.69 2.71
CA GLY A 76 2.59 4.97 2.01
C GLY A 76 3.88 5.76 2.28
N HIS A 77 4.37 5.77 3.52
CA HIS A 77 5.64 6.40 3.88
C HIS A 77 6.84 5.71 3.20
N LEU A 78 6.90 4.38 3.27
CA LEU A 78 7.94 3.59 2.62
C LEU A 78 7.92 3.79 1.10
N ALA A 79 6.74 3.74 0.49
CA ALA A 79 6.56 3.97 -0.94
C ALA A 79 6.99 5.38 -1.34
N SER A 80 6.66 6.42 -0.54
CA SER A 80 6.99 7.81 -0.83
C SER A 80 8.49 8.09 -0.71
N LYS A 81 9.15 7.50 0.31
CA LYS A 81 10.60 7.56 0.48
C LYS A 81 11.36 6.98 -0.72
N HIS A 82 10.78 5.97 -1.37
CA HIS A 82 11.32 5.36 -2.59
C HIS A 82 10.74 5.96 -3.89
N GLY A 83 9.72 6.82 -3.83
CA GLY A 83 9.06 7.42 -5.00
C GLY A 83 9.52 8.85 -5.33
N GLY A 84 10.18 9.54 -4.39
CA GLY A 84 10.72 10.89 -4.57
C GLY A 84 11.97 10.92 -5.46
N ARG A 85 11.98 11.79 -6.47
CA ARG A 85 13.04 11.97 -7.48
C ARG A 85 14.45 12.18 -6.88
N SER A 86 15.23 11.11 -6.77
CA SER A 86 16.67 11.00 -7.10
C SER A 86 17.13 9.54 -6.99
N ALA A 87 16.24 8.60 -7.31
CA ALA A 87 16.40 7.23 -6.84
C ALA A 87 16.23 6.18 -7.93
N VAL A 88 15.93 6.50 -9.20
CA VAL A 88 15.83 5.44 -10.24
C VAL A 88 17.12 4.62 -10.37
N ALA A 89 18.29 5.21 -10.08
CA ALA A 89 19.56 4.49 -10.01
C ALA A 89 19.83 3.80 -8.66
N GLU A 90 19.48 4.40 -7.51
CA GLU A 90 19.64 3.76 -6.19
C GLU A 90 18.63 2.64 -5.93
N ILE A 91 17.41 2.80 -6.45
CA ILE A 91 16.37 1.78 -6.55
C ILE A 91 16.99 0.63 -7.35
N VAL A 92 17.44 0.81 -8.58
CA VAL A 92 18.07 -0.30 -9.34
C VAL A 92 19.27 -0.93 -8.61
N SER A 93 20.07 -0.16 -7.87
CA SER A 93 21.27 -0.65 -7.17
C SER A 93 20.96 -1.45 -5.89
N CYS A 94 20.01 -1.03 -5.04
CA CYS A 94 19.52 -1.83 -3.91
C CYS A 94 18.57 -2.96 -4.34
N LEU A 95 17.93 -2.84 -5.51
CA LEU A 95 16.86 -3.75 -5.96
C LEU A 95 17.31 -5.06 -6.60
N LEU A 96 18.54 -5.17 -7.10
CA LEU A 96 18.99 -6.36 -7.84
C LEU A 96 19.72 -7.41 -6.98
N PHE A 97 20.04 -7.09 -5.72
CA PHE A 97 20.94 -7.92 -4.88
C PHE A 97 20.29 -8.53 -3.63
N SER A 98 19.00 -8.31 -3.37
CA SER A 98 18.31 -8.89 -2.20
C SER A 98 17.08 -9.67 -2.62
N CYS A 99 16.92 -10.90 -2.10
CA CYS A 99 15.69 -11.68 -2.24
C CYS A 99 14.53 -10.87 -1.65
N PRO A 100 13.58 -10.41 -2.48
CA PRO A 100 12.53 -9.53 -1.99
C PRO A 100 11.52 -10.35 -1.20
N ASN A 101 11.16 -9.86 0.00
CA ASN A 101 9.99 -10.38 0.72
C ASN A 101 8.70 -10.05 -0.05
N ASP A 102 7.61 -10.74 0.27
CA ASP A 102 6.36 -10.63 -0.47
C ASP A 102 5.76 -9.22 -0.35
N MET A 103 5.76 -8.61 0.85
CA MET A 103 5.31 -7.22 0.98
C MET A 103 6.24 -6.23 0.28
N GLU A 104 7.56 -6.38 0.39
CA GLU A 104 8.50 -5.49 -0.31
C GLU A 104 8.28 -5.54 -1.83
N SER A 105 8.05 -6.72 -2.40
CA SER A 105 7.69 -6.90 -3.81
C SER A 105 6.39 -6.19 -4.18
N ALA A 106 5.40 -6.24 -3.28
CA ALA A 106 4.13 -5.57 -3.47
C ALA A 106 4.27 -4.04 -3.43
N ILE A 107 4.99 -3.47 -2.45
CA ILE A 107 5.27 -2.04 -2.36
C ILE A 107 6.02 -1.56 -3.61
N LYS A 108 7.03 -2.33 -4.06
CA LYS A 108 7.76 -2.06 -5.30
C LYS A 108 6.82 -2.02 -6.51
N THR A 109 5.88 -2.94 -6.58
CA THR A 109 4.88 -2.96 -7.66
C THR A 109 3.99 -1.71 -7.63
N VAL A 110 3.58 -1.22 -6.45
CA VAL A 110 2.79 0.01 -6.30
C VAL A 110 3.56 1.22 -6.84
N VAL A 111 4.83 1.40 -6.42
CA VAL A 111 5.68 2.52 -6.86
C VAL A 111 5.97 2.45 -8.37
N THR A 112 6.43 1.30 -8.85
CA THR A 112 6.79 1.13 -10.28
C THR A 112 5.60 1.26 -11.21
N THR A 113 4.40 0.83 -10.79
CA THR A 113 3.17 1.00 -11.58
C THR A 113 2.86 2.48 -11.79
N PHE A 114 3.00 3.30 -10.75
CA PHE A 114 2.83 4.75 -10.86
C PHE A 114 3.87 5.37 -11.80
N LEU A 115 5.17 5.11 -11.55
CA LEU A 115 6.27 5.68 -12.34
C LEU A 115 6.18 5.31 -13.83
N ASN A 116 5.84 4.07 -14.15
CA ASN A 116 5.66 3.63 -15.53
C ASN A 116 4.48 4.34 -16.20
N SER A 117 3.40 4.58 -15.45
CA SER A 117 2.20 5.23 -15.97
C SER A 117 2.38 6.75 -16.09
N SER A 118 3.19 7.37 -15.23
CA SER A 118 3.55 8.78 -15.30
C SER A 118 4.65 9.05 -16.33
N SER A 119 5.24 8.01 -16.91
CA SER A 119 6.43 8.11 -17.78
C SER A 119 7.60 8.80 -17.06
N GLY A 120 7.82 8.46 -15.79
CA GLY A 120 8.86 9.07 -14.94
C GLY A 120 8.56 10.51 -14.51
N LYS A 121 7.36 11.02 -14.78
CA LYS A 121 6.90 12.32 -14.30
C LYS A 121 6.42 12.20 -12.85
N GLU A 122 6.32 13.35 -12.21
CA GLU A 122 5.84 13.48 -10.84
C GLU A 122 4.35 13.18 -10.69
N ASN A 123 3.54 13.60 -11.66
CA ASN A 123 2.08 13.46 -11.63
C ASN A 123 1.57 12.73 -12.88
N LEU A 124 0.49 11.97 -12.71
CA LEU A 124 -0.30 11.39 -13.79
C LEU A 124 -1.29 12.43 -14.31
N ASN A 125 -1.25 12.70 -15.62
CA ASN A 125 -2.35 13.44 -16.24
C ASN A 125 -3.61 12.56 -16.33
N GLY A 126 -4.78 13.15 -16.60
CA GLY A 126 -6.03 12.39 -16.57
C GLY A 126 -6.11 11.23 -17.56
N SER A 127 -5.47 11.33 -18.73
CA SER A 127 -5.42 10.22 -19.69
C SER A 127 -4.49 9.08 -19.22
N GLY A 128 -3.39 9.40 -18.55
CA GLY A 128 -2.50 8.44 -17.92
C GLY A 128 -3.18 7.73 -16.75
N PHE A 129 -3.88 8.48 -15.90
CA PHE A 129 -4.64 7.95 -14.78
C PHE A 129 -5.78 7.02 -15.26
N GLN A 130 -6.56 7.42 -16.26
CA GLN A 130 -7.59 6.55 -16.87
C GLN A 130 -7.02 5.22 -17.38
N LYS A 131 -5.88 5.28 -18.08
CA LYS A 131 -5.21 4.06 -18.57
C LYS A 131 -4.73 3.18 -17.42
N LEU A 132 -4.20 3.79 -16.35
CA LEU A 132 -3.77 3.06 -15.15
C LEU A 132 -4.96 2.35 -14.52
N VAL A 133 -6.04 3.06 -14.18
CA VAL A 133 -7.23 2.49 -13.52
C VAL A 133 -7.79 1.35 -14.35
N LYS A 134 -8.04 1.59 -15.64
CA LYS A 134 -8.59 0.58 -16.55
C LYS A 134 -7.71 -0.67 -16.68
N LYS A 135 -6.39 -0.51 -16.81
CA LYS A 135 -5.48 -1.64 -17.09
C LYS A 135 -4.95 -2.35 -15.85
N LYS A 136 -4.90 -1.66 -14.71
CA LYS A 136 -4.19 -2.14 -13.51
C LYS A 136 -5.10 -2.32 -12.31
N LEU A 137 -6.32 -1.76 -12.31
CA LEU A 137 -7.27 -1.85 -11.19
C LEU A 137 -8.67 -2.31 -11.63
N GLY A 138 -8.84 -2.73 -12.89
CA GLY A 138 -10.16 -3.01 -13.46
C GLY A 138 -10.88 -4.23 -12.87
N GLY A 139 -10.17 -5.18 -12.28
CA GLY A 139 -10.74 -6.29 -11.53
C GLY A 139 -11.09 -5.94 -10.08
N LEU A 140 -10.60 -4.82 -9.55
CA LEU A 140 -10.93 -4.31 -8.21
C LEU A 140 -12.06 -3.29 -8.22
N MET A 141 -12.47 -2.80 -9.38
CA MET A 141 -13.37 -1.66 -9.52
C MET A 141 -14.39 -1.91 -10.63
N GLN A 142 -15.69 -1.87 -10.29
CA GLN A 142 -16.79 -2.24 -11.18
C GLN A 142 -16.93 -1.34 -12.42
N ASP A 143 -16.53 -0.07 -12.33
CA ASP A 143 -16.70 0.95 -13.39
C ASP A 143 -15.36 1.48 -13.93
N ALA A 144 -14.27 0.69 -13.83
CA ALA A 144 -12.93 1.13 -14.24
C ALA A 144 -12.77 1.46 -15.72
N ASP A 145 -13.67 0.97 -16.59
CA ASP A 145 -13.69 1.26 -18.02
C ASP A 145 -14.51 2.52 -18.37
N ARG A 146 -15.32 3.04 -17.43
CA ARG A 146 -16.18 4.20 -17.66
C ARG A 146 -15.41 5.50 -17.44
N ALA A 147 -15.13 6.17 -18.56
CA ALA A 147 -14.33 7.39 -18.58
C ALA A 147 -14.84 8.49 -17.62
N SER A 148 -16.17 8.66 -17.49
CA SER A 148 -16.78 9.65 -16.59
C SER A 148 -16.55 9.29 -15.12
N ALA A 149 -16.78 8.03 -14.74
CA ALA A 149 -16.59 7.56 -13.37
C ALA A 149 -15.12 7.70 -12.93
N VAL A 150 -14.18 7.34 -13.81
CA VAL A 150 -12.74 7.50 -13.52
C VAL A 150 -12.35 8.97 -13.45
N LYS A 151 -13.02 9.86 -14.19
CA LYS A 151 -12.77 11.31 -14.12
C LYS A 151 -13.29 11.90 -12.80
N GLU A 152 -14.47 11.51 -12.35
CA GLU A 152 -15.02 11.91 -11.04
C GLU A 152 -14.13 11.40 -9.91
N MET A 153 -13.64 10.17 -10.02
CA MET A 153 -12.66 9.62 -9.08
C MET A 153 -11.37 10.44 -9.05
N GLN A 154 -10.84 10.80 -10.22
CA GLN A 154 -9.67 11.66 -10.29
C GLN A 154 -9.90 12.98 -9.56
N GLN A 155 -11.06 13.61 -9.77
CA GLN A 155 -11.43 14.86 -9.11
C GLN A 155 -11.56 14.69 -7.58
N GLY A 156 -12.08 13.55 -7.12
CA GLY A 156 -12.14 13.25 -5.69
C GLY A 156 -10.77 13.02 -5.04
N LEU A 157 -9.75 12.66 -5.82
CA LEU A 157 -8.38 12.47 -5.36
C LEU A 157 -7.52 13.74 -5.50
N ASP A 158 -7.86 14.63 -6.43
CA ASP A 158 -7.13 15.86 -6.78
C ASP A 158 -7.34 16.96 -5.72
N VAL A 159 -6.76 16.76 -4.53
CA VAL A 159 -6.93 17.65 -3.38
C VAL A 159 -6.32 19.02 -3.65
N ASN A 160 -5.21 19.07 -4.40
CA ASN A 160 -4.52 20.32 -4.73
C ASN A 160 -5.12 21.04 -5.96
N ASN A 161 -6.11 20.42 -6.63
CA ASN A 161 -6.82 20.94 -7.81
C ASN A 161 -5.88 21.27 -8.99
N ASP A 162 -4.80 20.51 -9.19
CA ASP A 162 -3.86 20.68 -10.31
C ASP A 162 -4.31 19.99 -11.61
N GLY A 163 -5.45 19.27 -11.56
CA GLY A 163 -6.01 18.52 -12.68
C GLY A 163 -5.27 17.22 -12.99
N LYS A 164 -4.39 16.77 -12.09
CA LYS A 164 -3.54 15.57 -12.22
C LYS A 164 -3.68 14.71 -10.95
N VAL A 165 -2.92 13.63 -10.90
CA VAL A 165 -2.82 12.75 -9.74
C VAL A 165 -1.36 12.59 -9.39
N SER A 166 -0.95 13.20 -8.29
CA SER A 166 0.35 13.02 -7.66
C SER A 166 0.51 11.62 -7.07
N PHE A 167 1.73 11.26 -6.69
CA PHE A 167 1.97 9.95 -6.08
C PHE A 167 1.22 9.76 -4.76
N GLN A 168 1.07 10.83 -3.97
CA GLN A 168 0.35 10.79 -2.70
C GLN A 168 -1.16 10.57 -2.90
N GLU A 169 -1.76 11.25 -3.88
CA GLU A 169 -3.18 11.09 -4.22
C GLU A 169 -3.44 9.68 -4.80
N TYR A 170 -2.49 9.16 -5.59
CA TYR A 170 -2.52 7.77 -6.01
C TYR A 170 -2.46 6.78 -4.83
N LEU A 171 -1.54 6.97 -3.87
CA LEU A 171 -1.46 6.11 -2.68
C LEU A 171 -2.74 6.14 -1.84
N THR A 172 -3.46 7.27 -1.85
CA THR A 172 -4.76 7.41 -1.20
C THR A 172 -5.79 6.47 -1.84
N LEU A 173 -5.88 6.44 -3.18
CA LEU A 173 -6.74 5.48 -3.89
C LEU A 173 -6.38 4.04 -3.56
N ILE A 174 -5.10 3.68 -3.61
CA ILE A 174 -4.68 2.30 -3.36
C ILE A 174 -4.98 1.90 -1.91
N GLY A 175 -4.82 2.82 -0.96
CA GLY A 175 -5.20 2.60 0.45
C GLY A 175 -6.67 2.29 0.63
N TYR A 176 -7.55 3.04 -0.03
CA TYR A 176 -8.99 2.75 0.00
C TYR A 176 -9.33 1.37 -0.57
N LEU A 177 -8.73 1.01 -1.71
CA LEU A 177 -8.94 -0.31 -2.32
C LEU A 177 -8.40 -1.43 -1.43
N ALA A 178 -7.22 -1.24 -0.86
CA ALA A 178 -6.58 -2.20 0.03
C ALA A 178 -7.38 -2.39 1.33
N ASN A 179 -7.87 -1.31 1.92
CA ASN A 179 -8.71 -1.37 3.11
C ASN A 179 -10.02 -2.10 2.85
N SER A 180 -10.71 -1.76 1.75
CA SER A 180 -11.93 -2.47 1.34
C SER A 180 -11.69 -3.96 1.13
N LEU A 181 -10.54 -4.34 0.55
CA LEU A 181 -10.15 -5.75 0.42
C LEU A 181 -9.84 -6.41 1.77
N SER A 182 -9.27 -5.69 2.73
CA SER A 182 -9.03 -6.19 4.08
C SER A 182 -10.34 -6.47 4.82
N GLU A 183 -11.31 -5.57 4.72
CA GLU A 183 -12.63 -5.71 5.35
C GLU A 183 -13.51 -6.76 4.66
N SER A 184 -13.41 -6.90 3.34
CA SER A 184 -14.29 -7.78 2.55
C SER A 184 -14.00 -9.29 2.66
N LYS A 185 -12.96 -9.71 3.40
CA LYS A 185 -12.55 -11.12 3.52
C LYS A 185 -12.86 -11.81 4.86
N THR A 186 -13.69 -11.21 5.71
CA THR A 186 -14.23 -11.86 6.93
C THR A 186 -15.58 -12.56 6.71
N GLY A 187 -15.97 -12.83 5.47
CA GLY A 187 -17.28 -13.41 5.13
C GLY A 187 -17.28 -14.42 3.98
N SER A 188 -16.52 -15.50 4.07
CA SER A 188 -16.81 -16.77 3.35
C SER A 188 -16.03 -17.95 3.91
N SER A 189 -16.38 -18.37 5.12
CA SER A 189 -16.36 -19.79 5.52
C SER A 189 -17.36 -20.00 6.65
N ALA A 190 -18.64 -19.80 6.37
CA ALA A 190 -19.75 -20.17 7.23
C ALA A 190 -20.97 -20.50 6.38
N ASN A 191 -20.81 -21.37 5.38
CA ASN A 191 -21.88 -22.27 4.96
C ASN A 191 -21.35 -23.34 3.99
N ALA A 192 -21.08 -24.52 4.52
CA ALA A 192 -21.28 -25.76 3.80
C ALA A 192 -21.81 -26.73 4.84
N SER A 193 -23.10 -27.02 4.70
CA SER A 193 -23.93 -27.87 5.56
C SER A 193 -23.43 -29.30 5.64
#